data_AF-A0A2J6N342-F1
#
_entry.id   AF-A0A2J6N342-F1
#
_cell.length_a   1.000
_cell.length_b   1.000
_cell.length_c   1.000
_cell.angle_alpha   90.00
_cell.angle_beta   90.00
_cell.angle_gamma   90.00
#
_symmetry.space_group_name_H-M   'P 1'
#
loop_
_entity.id
_entity.type
_entity.pdbx_description
1 polymer ?
#
loop_
_entity_poly.entity_id
_entity_poly.type
_entity_poly.pdbx_seq_one_letter_code
_entity_poly.pdbx_strand_id
1 'polypeptide(L)'
;MFYLSGILVTARDAVHKRFLIDGESLPIDLKDLAILHAGPVMKKVGEKWQCISIGPTTSRRMEYYEDEFIEKTGVKIIIGKGGMGKKTADACSKHKAIYAIFPGGCGVLGASEVEEVIDVKWEDLGMPEALWILKVKEFGPLIVSIDTRGNNLSDAILEESIMNGRVTGEKLEKKLKEMGFL
;
A
#
# COMPACT_ATOMS: atom_id res chain seq x y z
N MET A 1 -9.77 9.42 5.99
CA MET A 1 -8.84 8.57 6.77
C MET A 1 -9.58 7.33 7.25
N PHE A 2 -8.94 6.17 7.35
CA PHE A 2 -9.55 4.93 7.83
C PHE A 2 -8.52 4.03 8.55
N TYR A 3 -9.00 2.96 9.18
CA TYR A 3 -8.18 1.90 9.78
C TYR A 3 -8.59 0.56 9.17
N LEU A 4 -7.63 -0.34 8.97
CA LEU A 4 -7.86 -1.64 8.35
C LEU A 4 -7.87 -2.75 9.41
N SER A 5 -8.91 -3.57 9.43
CA SER A 5 -8.92 -4.84 10.17
C SER A 5 -9.25 -5.96 9.20
N GLY A 6 -8.47 -7.05 9.23
CA GLY A 6 -8.62 -8.16 8.30
C GLY A 6 -7.29 -8.68 7.78
N ILE A 7 -7.28 -9.14 6.53
CA ILE A 7 -6.08 -9.69 5.88
C ILE A 7 -5.33 -8.57 5.17
N LEU A 8 -4.04 -8.47 5.49
CA LEU A 8 -3.08 -7.58 4.84
C LEU A 8 -1.92 -8.41 4.29
N VAL A 9 -1.61 -8.22 3.01
CA VAL A 9 -0.55 -8.97 2.34
C VAL A 9 0.62 -8.06 1.99
N THR A 10 1.85 -8.42 2.32
CA THR A 10 3.00 -7.64 1.83
C THR A 10 3.30 -7.99 0.38
N ALA A 11 3.44 -6.97 -0.46
CA ALA A 11 3.86 -7.13 -1.85
C ALA A 11 4.69 -5.91 -2.24
N ARG A 12 5.87 -6.12 -2.81
CA ARG A 12 6.71 -5.02 -3.28
C ARG A 12 7.42 -5.42 -4.58
N ASP A 13 8.56 -4.82 -4.88
CA ASP A 13 9.29 -4.91 -6.13
C ASP A 13 9.37 -6.35 -6.68
N ALA A 14 9.83 -7.32 -5.90
CA ALA A 14 10.02 -8.69 -6.37
C ALA A 14 8.70 -9.44 -6.63
N VAL A 15 7.68 -9.24 -5.77
CA VAL A 15 6.36 -9.86 -5.93
C VAL A 15 5.68 -9.37 -7.22
N HIS A 16 5.71 -8.07 -7.47
CA HIS A 16 5.13 -7.47 -8.67
C HIS A 16 5.84 -7.98 -9.93
N LYS A 17 7.17 -8.01 -9.91
CA LYS A 17 7.97 -8.52 -11.02
C LYS A 17 7.70 -10.00 -11.28
N ARG A 18 7.75 -10.85 -10.25
CA ARG A 18 7.53 -12.29 -10.38
C ARG A 18 6.15 -12.62 -10.95
N PHE A 19 5.12 -11.94 -10.48
CA PHE A 19 3.76 -12.14 -10.99
C PHE A 19 3.59 -11.64 -12.43
N LEU A 20 4.03 -10.42 -12.74
CA LEU A 20 3.69 -9.76 -14.00
C LEU A 20 4.70 -10.01 -15.12
N ILE A 21 5.99 -10.08 -14.79
CA ILE A 21 7.08 -10.22 -15.76
C ILE A 21 7.48 -11.68 -15.91
N ASP A 22 7.68 -12.38 -14.79
CA ASP A 22 8.09 -13.78 -14.83
C ASP A 22 6.87 -14.71 -15.08
N GLY A 23 5.65 -14.18 -14.93
CA GLY A 23 4.39 -14.86 -15.25
C GLY A 23 4.00 -15.96 -14.25
N GLU A 24 4.61 -15.98 -13.07
CA GLU A 24 4.28 -16.95 -12.02
C GLU A 24 2.92 -16.62 -11.38
N SER A 25 2.10 -17.65 -11.11
CA SER A 25 0.80 -17.45 -10.47
C SER A 25 0.96 -17.04 -9.00
N LEU A 26 0.14 -16.09 -8.55
CA LEU A 26 0.13 -15.70 -7.13
C LEU A 26 -0.31 -16.88 -6.25
N PRO A 27 0.41 -17.15 -5.15
CA PRO A 27 0.10 -18.25 -4.24
C PRO A 27 -1.06 -17.94 -3.27
N ILE A 28 -1.73 -16.80 -3.46
CA ILE A 28 -2.89 -16.33 -2.72
C ILE A 28 -3.80 -15.55 -3.66
N ASP A 29 -5.12 -15.65 -3.49
CA ASP A 29 -6.07 -14.78 -4.16
C ASP A 29 -6.12 -13.42 -3.45
N LEU A 30 -5.74 -12.36 -4.15
CA LEU A 30 -5.73 -10.98 -3.63
C LEU A 30 -7.04 -10.23 -3.90
N LYS A 31 -8.01 -10.89 -4.54
CA LYS A 31 -9.29 -10.27 -4.84
C LYS A 31 -9.95 -9.76 -3.57
N ASP A 32 -10.38 -8.50 -3.59
CA ASP A 32 -11.04 -7.83 -2.47
C ASP A 32 -10.18 -7.66 -1.20
N LEU A 33 -8.86 -7.92 -1.28
CA LEU A 33 -7.92 -7.75 -0.17
C LEU A 33 -7.15 -6.42 -0.23
N ALA A 34 -6.33 -6.21 0.80
CA ALA A 34 -5.37 -5.13 0.90
C ALA A 34 -3.93 -5.66 0.75
N ILE A 35 -3.11 -4.91 0.02
CA ILE A 35 -1.66 -5.10 0.01
C ILE A 35 -0.94 -3.94 0.71
N LEU A 36 0.21 -4.24 1.29
CA LEU A 36 1.15 -3.26 1.82
C LEU A 36 2.48 -3.37 1.09
N HIS A 37 2.86 -2.27 0.46
CA HIS A 37 4.21 -2.03 0.00
C HIS A 37 5.10 -1.89 1.23
N ALA A 38 5.69 -3.00 1.69
CA ALA A 38 6.59 -3.04 2.83
C ALA A 38 7.64 -4.15 2.69
N GLY A 39 8.79 -3.93 3.32
CA GLY A 39 9.75 -4.99 3.62
C GLY A 39 9.79 -5.20 5.13
N PRO A 40 9.02 -6.15 5.67
CA PRO A 40 8.95 -6.36 7.10
C PRO A 40 10.22 -7.02 7.64
N VAL A 41 10.46 -6.82 8.93
CA VAL A 41 11.43 -7.59 9.72
C VAL A 41 10.65 -8.62 10.51
N MET A 42 10.92 -9.89 10.23
CA MET A 42 10.24 -11.03 10.86
C MET A 42 11.22 -11.83 11.70
N LYS A 43 10.72 -12.41 12.79
CA LYS A 43 11.48 -13.32 13.65
C LYS A 43 10.74 -14.65 13.77
N LYS A 44 11.44 -15.75 13.53
CA LYS A 44 10.90 -17.08 13.77
C LYS A 44 11.01 -17.41 15.27
N VAL A 45 9.90 -17.80 15.89
CA VAL A 45 9.81 -18.20 17.30
C VAL A 45 9.11 -19.56 17.35
N GLY A 46 9.92 -20.61 17.51
CA GLY A 46 9.46 -21.99 17.31
C GLY A 46 9.02 -22.20 15.86
N GLU A 47 7.78 -22.63 15.67
CA GLU A 47 7.19 -22.86 14.34
C GLU A 47 6.46 -21.62 13.80
N LYS A 48 6.28 -20.57 14.61
CA LYS A 48 5.54 -19.37 14.23
C LYS A 48 6.47 -18.22 13.83
N TRP A 49 5.94 -17.30 13.03
CA TRP A 49 6.57 -16.03 12.73
C TRP A 49 5.99 -14.91 13.59
N GLN A 50 6.85 -13.98 14.00
CA GLN A 50 6.49 -12.75 14.69
C GLN A 50 6.93 -11.56 13.85
N CYS A 51 6.03 -10.59 13.67
CA CYS A 51 6.36 -9.32 13.05
C CYS A 51 7.08 -8.42 14.06
N ILE A 52 8.32 -8.04 13.78
CA ILE A 52 9.12 -7.18 14.65
C ILE A 52 8.99 -5.72 14.22
N SER A 53 8.91 -5.47 12.92
CA SER A 53 8.73 -4.14 12.35
C SER A 53 8.12 -4.26 10.96
N ILE A 54 7.09 -3.46 10.67
CA ILE A 54 6.49 -3.35 9.34
C ILE A 54 6.11 -1.90 9.07
N GLY A 55 6.98 -1.22 8.33
CA GLY A 55 6.75 0.13 7.84
C GLY A 55 6.58 0.15 6.32
N PRO A 56 5.95 1.20 5.77
CA PRO A 56 5.71 1.28 4.34
C PRO A 56 7.00 1.65 3.60
N THR A 57 7.14 1.15 2.36
CA THR A 57 8.18 1.55 1.41
C THR A 57 7.61 2.51 0.35
N THR A 58 8.51 3.22 -0.34
CA THR A 58 8.16 4.12 -1.43
C THR A 58 7.41 3.37 -2.53
N SER A 59 6.13 3.70 -2.74
CA SER A 59 5.26 2.98 -3.68
C SER A 59 5.55 3.29 -5.14
N ARG A 60 6.18 4.44 -5.42
CA ARG A 60 6.55 4.87 -6.78
C ARG A 60 7.46 3.89 -7.54
N ARG A 61 8.07 2.92 -6.86
CA ARG A 61 8.83 1.84 -7.53
C ARG A 61 7.93 0.80 -8.22
N MET A 62 6.70 0.63 -7.74
CA MET A 62 5.70 -0.30 -8.32
C MET A 62 4.79 0.38 -9.34
N GLU A 63 4.81 1.72 -9.46
CA GLU A 63 4.00 2.51 -10.41
C GLU A 63 4.04 1.99 -11.85
N TYR A 64 5.17 1.44 -12.28
CA TYR A 64 5.30 0.90 -13.64
C TYR A 64 4.36 -0.30 -13.89
N TYR A 65 4.07 -1.08 -12.84
CA TYR A 65 3.37 -2.36 -12.84
C TYR A 65 1.97 -2.30 -12.20
N GLU A 66 1.69 -1.27 -11.40
CA GLU A 66 0.55 -1.25 -10.47
C GLU A 66 -0.82 -1.30 -11.17
N ASP A 67 -0.94 -0.67 -12.33
CA ASP A 67 -2.17 -0.70 -13.14
C ASP A 67 -2.54 -2.13 -13.55
N GLU A 68 -1.57 -2.87 -14.08
CA GLU A 68 -1.73 -4.26 -14.48
C GLU A 68 -1.89 -5.18 -13.25
N PHE A 69 -1.21 -4.87 -12.15
CA PHE A 69 -1.34 -5.60 -10.90
C PHE A 69 -2.77 -5.50 -10.37
N ILE A 70 -3.35 -4.30 -10.30
CA ILE A 70 -4.74 -4.07 -9.88
C ILE A 70 -5.71 -4.84 -10.77
N GLU A 71 -5.53 -4.74 -12.10
CA GLU A 71 -6.41 -5.38 -13.06
C GLU A 71 -6.41 -6.91 -12.92
N LYS A 72 -5.23 -7.52 -12.82
CA LYS A 72 -5.09 -8.99 -12.80
C LYS A 72 -5.38 -9.62 -11.44
N THR A 73 -5.15 -8.89 -10.34
CA THR A 73 -5.29 -9.44 -8.99
C THR A 73 -6.63 -9.11 -8.34
N GLY A 74 -7.31 -8.05 -8.77
CA GLY A 74 -8.55 -7.59 -8.15
C GLY A 74 -8.38 -7.01 -6.74
N VAL A 75 -7.15 -6.68 -6.33
CA VAL A 75 -6.85 -6.00 -5.07
C VAL A 75 -7.61 -4.67 -4.96
N LYS A 76 -8.08 -4.33 -3.75
CA LYS A 76 -8.91 -3.13 -3.53
C LYS A 76 -8.22 -2.02 -2.77
N ILE A 77 -7.23 -2.36 -1.94
CA ILE A 77 -6.51 -1.37 -1.14
C ILE A 77 -5.02 -1.59 -1.33
N ILE A 78 -4.34 -0.58 -1.85
CA ILE A 78 -2.88 -0.56 -1.93
C ILE A 78 -2.38 0.41 -0.87
N ILE A 79 -1.50 -0.05 0.02
CA ILE A 79 -0.97 0.75 1.12
C ILE A 79 0.52 0.94 0.91
N GLY A 80 1.02 2.15 1.12
CA GLY A 80 2.45 2.40 1.11
C GLY A 80 2.82 3.80 1.59
N LYS A 81 3.97 4.32 1.14
CA LYS A 81 4.35 5.71 1.37
C LYS A 81 4.76 6.42 0.09
N GLY A 82 4.64 7.75 0.16
CA GLY A 82 4.78 8.63 -0.99
C GLY A 82 3.50 8.67 -1.80
N GLY A 83 3.59 9.13 -3.04
CA GLY A 83 2.51 9.10 -4.01
C GLY A 83 2.69 8.00 -5.05
N MET A 84 1.60 7.70 -5.74
CA MET A 84 1.60 6.97 -7.01
C MET A 84 1.13 7.90 -8.13
N GLY A 85 1.37 7.50 -9.36
CA GLY A 85 1.16 8.33 -10.54
C GLY A 85 -0.16 8.04 -11.23
N LYS A 86 -0.26 8.57 -12.46
CA LYS A 86 -1.47 8.52 -13.27
C LYS A 86 -1.92 7.09 -13.59
N LYS A 87 -1.00 6.15 -13.83
CA LYS A 87 -1.38 4.77 -14.17
C LYS A 87 -2.18 4.14 -13.04
N THR A 88 -1.66 4.26 -11.82
CA THR A 88 -2.34 3.80 -10.61
C THR A 88 -3.66 4.51 -10.41
N ALA A 89 -3.72 5.83 -10.63
CA ALA A 89 -4.96 6.60 -10.50
C ALA A 89 -6.06 6.15 -11.48
N ASP A 90 -5.70 5.93 -12.75
CA ASP A 90 -6.61 5.43 -13.76
C ASP A 90 -7.12 4.03 -13.41
N ALA A 91 -6.21 3.14 -12.95
CA ALA A 91 -6.55 1.78 -12.52
C ALA A 91 -7.46 1.77 -11.27
N CYS A 92 -7.19 2.61 -10.27
CA CYS A 92 -8.06 2.80 -9.11
C CYS A 92 -9.47 3.20 -9.52
N SER A 93 -9.61 4.13 -10.48
CA SER A 93 -10.90 4.56 -11.00
C SER A 93 -11.65 3.45 -11.74
N LYS A 94 -10.94 2.72 -12.62
CA LYS A 94 -11.48 1.64 -13.45
C LYS A 94 -11.89 0.41 -12.62
N HIS A 95 -11.08 0.02 -11.65
CA HIS A 95 -11.24 -1.24 -10.90
C HIS A 95 -11.81 -1.06 -9.49
N LYS A 96 -12.16 0.18 -9.12
CA LYS A 96 -12.69 0.54 -7.78
C LYS A 96 -11.75 0.10 -6.66
N ALA A 97 -10.48 0.45 -6.83
CA ALA A 97 -9.44 0.32 -5.82
C ALA A 97 -9.05 1.70 -5.27
N ILE A 98 -8.33 1.73 -4.16
CA ILE A 98 -7.76 2.95 -3.58
C ILE A 98 -6.27 2.76 -3.30
N TYR A 99 -5.52 3.85 -3.35
CA TYR A 99 -4.17 3.91 -2.78
C TYR A 99 -4.20 4.75 -1.50
N ALA A 100 -3.70 4.18 -0.42
CA ALA A 100 -3.64 4.79 0.90
C ALA A 100 -2.19 4.92 1.39
N ILE A 101 -1.92 6.02 2.07
CA ILE A 101 -0.62 6.27 2.70
C ILE A 101 -0.70 5.83 4.16
N PHE A 102 0.27 5.02 4.56
CA PHE A 102 0.58 4.72 5.96
C PHE A 102 1.76 5.61 6.42
N PRO A 103 1.72 6.21 7.63
CA PRO A 103 2.80 7.04 8.13
C PRO A 103 4.17 6.34 8.13
N GLY A 104 5.16 6.99 7.53
CA GLY A 104 6.54 6.50 7.55
C GLY A 104 7.20 6.64 8.94
N GLY A 105 8.20 5.81 9.22
CA GLY A 105 8.96 5.86 10.49
C GLY A 105 8.29 5.14 11.66
N CYS A 106 7.07 4.59 11.48
CA CYS A 106 6.27 3.94 12.51
C CYS A 106 6.28 2.41 12.41
N GLY A 107 7.38 1.79 11.97
CA GLY A 107 7.42 0.35 11.69
C GLY A 107 7.13 -0.55 12.89
N VAL A 108 7.55 -0.14 14.10
CA VAL A 108 7.24 -0.86 15.35
C VAL A 108 5.74 -0.74 15.70
N LEU A 109 5.14 0.44 15.45
CA LEU A 109 3.70 0.63 15.65
C LEU A 109 2.91 -0.27 14.69
N GLY A 110 3.26 -0.26 13.40
CA GLY A 110 2.64 -1.15 12.41
C GLY A 110 2.78 -2.63 12.79
N ALA A 111 3.89 -3.03 13.41
CA ALA A 111 4.07 -4.40 13.88
C ALA A 111 3.18 -4.73 15.09
N SER A 112 2.93 -3.76 15.98
CA SER A 112 2.01 -3.94 17.11
C SER A 112 0.54 -4.09 16.70
N GLU A 113 0.19 -3.69 15.48
CA GLU A 113 -1.14 -3.81 14.88
C GLU A 113 -1.32 -5.15 14.11
N VAL A 114 -0.23 -5.95 13.99
CA VAL A 114 -0.27 -7.31 13.45
C VAL A 114 -0.66 -8.28 14.56
N GLU A 115 -1.86 -8.86 14.47
CA GLU A 115 -2.32 -9.90 15.40
C GLU A 115 -1.61 -11.23 15.17
N GLU A 116 -1.42 -11.59 13.89
CA GLU A 116 -0.89 -12.90 13.51
C GLU A 116 -0.20 -12.86 12.15
N VAL A 117 0.94 -13.55 12.04
CA VAL A 117 1.53 -13.91 10.75
C VAL A 117 0.93 -15.26 10.34
N ILE A 118 -0.03 -15.24 9.43
CA ILE A 118 -0.79 -16.44 9.03
C ILE A 118 0.11 -17.38 8.24
N ASP A 119 0.85 -16.82 7.27
CA ASP A 119 1.66 -17.59 6.35
C ASP A 119 2.70 -16.69 5.66
N VAL A 120 3.67 -17.31 5.02
CA VAL A 120 4.65 -16.65 4.15
C VAL A 120 4.79 -17.45 2.86
N LYS A 121 4.75 -16.76 1.73
CA LYS A 121 4.95 -17.35 0.40
C LYS A 121 6.13 -16.70 -0.29
N TRP A 122 6.73 -17.43 -1.23
CA TRP A 122 7.91 -16.99 -1.97
C TRP A 122 9.06 -16.56 -1.03
N GLU A 123 9.34 -17.38 -0.01
CA GLU A 123 10.43 -17.17 0.94
C GLU A 123 11.81 -17.08 0.27
N ASP A 124 11.94 -17.66 -0.93
CA ASP A 124 13.14 -17.61 -1.76
C ASP A 124 13.48 -16.17 -2.23
N LEU A 125 12.51 -15.26 -2.25
CA LEU A 125 12.74 -13.82 -2.49
C LEU A 125 13.49 -13.14 -1.35
N GLY A 126 13.58 -13.80 -0.19
CA GLY A 126 14.14 -13.26 1.04
C GLY A 126 13.11 -12.51 1.88
N MET A 127 13.37 -12.46 3.19
CA MET A 127 12.46 -11.90 4.20
C MET A 127 11.80 -10.55 3.84
N PRO A 128 12.51 -9.52 3.33
CA PRO A 128 11.88 -8.23 3.05
C PRO A 128 11.09 -8.19 1.73
N GLU A 129 11.23 -9.19 0.86
CA GLU A 129 10.58 -9.23 -0.46
C GLU A 129 9.51 -10.33 -0.56
N ALA A 130 9.54 -11.31 0.36
CA ALA A 130 8.56 -12.38 0.45
C ALA A 130 7.13 -11.85 0.66
N LEU A 131 6.16 -12.67 0.29
CA LEU A 131 4.74 -12.38 0.41
C LEU A 131 4.26 -12.85 1.79
N TRP A 132 4.17 -11.92 2.74
CA TRP A 132 3.69 -12.18 4.08
C TRP A 132 2.18 -11.98 4.15
N ILE A 133 1.47 -12.97 4.68
CA ILE A 133 0.01 -12.93 4.85
C ILE A 133 -0.26 -12.66 6.32
N LEU A 134 -0.79 -11.48 6.62
CA LEU A 134 -0.93 -10.98 7.98
C LEU A 134 -2.40 -10.80 8.33
N LYS A 135 -2.75 -11.15 9.56
CA LYS A 135 -3.98 -10.69 10.18
C LYS A 135 -3.67 -9.42 10.96
N VAL A 136 -4.36 -8.34 10.64
CA VAL A 136 -4.18 -7.05 11.29
C VAL A 136 -5.46 -6.57 11.94
N LYS A 137 -5.34 -5.78 13.00
CA LYS A 137 -6.45 -5.12 13.68
C LYS A 137 -6.14 -3.65 13.85
N GLU A 138 -7.07 -2.83 13.38
CA GLU A 138 -6.97 -1.37 13.42
C GLU A 138 -5.63 -0.85 12.85
N PHE A 139 -5.14 -1.46 11.76
CA PHE A 139 -3.91 -1.06 11.11
C PHE A 139 -4.06 0.33 10.50
N GLY A 140 -3.24 1.29 10.93
CA GLY A 140 -3.36 2.68 10.50
C GLY A 140 -2.74 3.71 11.45
N PRO A 141 -3.11 5.00 11.32
CA PRO A 141 -4.11 5.54 10.41
C PRO A 141 -3.71 5.48 8.93
N LEU A 142 -4.68 5.25 8.04
CA LEU A 142 -4.50 5.22 6.59
C LEU A 142 -5.18 6.43 5.94
N ILE A 143 -4.40 7.19 5.16
CA ILE A 143 -4.89 8.37 4.44
C ILE A 143 -5.10 8.00 2.98
N VAL A 144 -6.33 8.07 2.48
CA VAL A 144 -6.62 7.87 1.06
C VAL A 144 -5.92 8.97 0.26
N SER A 145 -4.99 8.58 -0.61
CA SER A 145 -4.22 9.47 -1.47
C SER A 145 -4.70 9.39 -2.91
N ILE A 146 -5.17 8.22 -3.35
CA ILE A 146 -5.90 8.05 -4.61
C ILE A 146 -7.25 7.40 -4.30
N ASP A 147 -8.34 8.06 -4.72
CA ASP A 147 -9.70 7.56 -4.53
C ASP A 147 -10.22 6.73 -5.73
N THR A 148 -11.42 6.17 -5.59
CA THR A 148 -12.08 5.33 -6.61
C THR A 148 -12.62 6.11 -7.82
N ARG A 149 -12.38 7.42 -7.86
CA ARG A 149 -12.68 8.31 -9.00
C ARG A 149 -11.40 8.69 -9.75
N GLY A 150 -10.23 8.31 -9.24
CA GLY A 150 -8.92 8.66 -9.80
C GLY A 150 -8.41 10.01 -9.35
N ASN A 151 -9.01 10.63 -8.32
CA ASN A 151 -8.45 11.85 -7.73
C ASN A 151 -7.15 11.49 -7.04
N ASN A 152 -6.06 12.21 -7.35
CA ASN A 152 -4.73 11.96 -6.78
C ASN A 152 -4.27 13.17 -5.95
N LEU A 153 -4.18 12.98 -4.63
CA LEU A 153 -3.74 14.00 -3.70
C LEU A 153 -2.30 14.46 -3.96
N SER A 154 -1.40 13.54 -4.33
CA SER A 154 0.02 13.86 -4.52
C SER A 154 0.22 14.81 -5.70
N ASP A 155 -0.51 14.58 -6.80
CA ASP A 155 -0.50 15.43 -7.98
C ASP A 155 -1.14 16.80 -7.67
N ALA A 156 -2.28 16.81 -6.97
CA ALA A 156 -2.97 18.04 -6.60
C ALA A 156 -2.13 18.98 -5.71
N ILE A 157 -1.30 18.40 -4.81
CA ILE A 157 -0.36 19.14 -3.97
C ILE A 157 0.81 19.69 -4.80
N LEU A 158 1.33 18.88 -5.73
CA LEU A 158 2.46 19.28 -6.57
C LEU A 158 2.06 20.44 -7.49
N GLU A 159 0.92 20.33 -8.16
CA GLU A 159 0.36 21.39 -9.01
C GLU A 159 0.17 22.69 -8.22
N GLU A 160 -0.38 22.60 -7.01
CA GLU A 160 -0.56 23.77 -6.15
C GLU A 160 0.77 24.38 -5.71
N SER A 161 1.76 23.55 -5.38
CA SER A 161 3.11 24.01 -5.01
C SER A 161 3.78 24.76 -6.14
N ILE A 162 3.60 24.31 -7.38
CA ILE A 162 4.10 24.97 -8.58
C ILE A 162 3.38 26.30 -8.81
N MET A 163 2.05 26.32 -8.68
CA MET A 163 1.23 27.52 -8.91
C MET A 163 1.40 28.60 -7.84
N ASN A 164 1.61 28.22 -6.57
CA ASN A 164 1.60 29.15 -5.44
C ASN A 164 2.98 29.45 -4.85
N GLY A 165 4.07 28.87 -5.37
CA GLY A 165 5.45 29.14 -4.92
C GLY A 165 5.81 28.64 -3.51
N ARG A 166 4.83 28.20 -2.69
CA ARG A 166 4.90 27.42 -1.43
C ARG A 166 3.47 27.15 -0.94
N VAL A 167 3.10 25.89 -0.65
CA VAL A 167 1.78 25.55 -0.06
C VAL A 167 1.81 25.74 1.45
N THR A 168 0.79 26.38 2.01
CA THR A 168 0.55 26.48 3.47
C THR A 168 -0.50 25.43 3.90
N GLY A 169 -0.43 24.95 5.15
CA GLY A 169 -1.30 23.87 5.64
C GLY A 169 -2.81 24.16 5.55
N GLU A 170 -3.23 25.40 5.75
CA GLU A 170 -4.64 25.81 5.68
C GLU A 170 -5.23 25.68 4.26
N LYS A 171 -4.44 26.00 3.22
CA LYS A 171 -4.89 25.86 1.82
C LYS A 171 -5.07 24.39 1.45
N LEU A 172 -4.13 23.56 1.91
CA LEU A 172 -4.19 22.12 1.69
C LEU A 172 -5.45 21.51 2.32
N GLU A 173 -5.76 21.89 3.56
CA GLU A 173 -6.94 21.36 4.27
C GLU A 173 -8.26 21.73 3.58
N LYS A 174 -8.38 22.97 3.09
CA LYS A 174 -9.55 23.41 2.34
C LYS A 174 -9.75 22.59 1.06
N LYS A 175 -8.68 22.38 0.29
CA LYS A 175 -8.73 21.63 -0.97
C LYS A 175 -8.99 20.14 -0.74
N LEU A 176 -8.41 19.56 0.31
CA LEU A 176 -8.71 18.19 0.75
C LEU A 176 -10.21 17.99 1.02
N LYS A 177 -10.89 18.97 1.64
CA LYS A 177 -12.34 18.97 1.83
C LYS A 177 -13.10 19.09 0.50
N GLU A 178 -12.67 19.97 -0.41
CA GLU A 178 -13.28 20.12 -1.74
C GLU A 178 -13.19 18.84 -2.59
N MET A 179 -12.08 18.09 -2.48
CA MET A 179 -11.87 16.83 -3.19
C MET A 179 -12.55 15.63 -2.49
N GLY A 180 -13.03 15.80 -1.26
CA GLY A 180 -13.70 14.76 -0.48
C GLY A 180 -12.76 13.75 0.18
N PHE A 181 -11.50 14.12 0.43
CA PHE A 181 -10.54 13.28 1.17
C PHE A 181 -10.63 13.43 2.69
N LEU A 182 -11.14 14.59 3.15
CA LEU A 182 -11.46 14.95 4.53
C LEU A 182 -12.94 15.32 4.63
#